data_AF-A0A0E0E9L3-F1
#
_entry.id   AF-A0A0E0E9L3-F1
#
_cell.length_a   1.000
_cell.length_b   1.000
_cell.length_c   1.000
_cell.angle_alpha   90.00
_cell.angle_beta   90.00
_cell.angle_gamma   90.00
#
_symmetry.space_group_name_H-M   'P 1'
#
loop_
_entity.id
_entity.type
_entity.pdbx_description
1 polymer ?
#
loop_
_entity_poly.entity_id
_entity_poly.type
_entity_poly.pdbx_seq_one_letter_code
_entity_poly.pdbx_strand_id
1 'polypeptide(L)'
;MPSTEHYRLVTRYIDDKLQHFISNSDDLRQIVLLTDGMDTRPYRLSWPRLSVVYDVSPGRVFITASQQLRGAGAKISRNCVVLHTSSESPDLQAGLNKNGFNGNRPSLWVLQGLPLFTFKSLEDLLLVIGNLAMKGSIFIGEVPRFTQWGIATDMASEQDRLENLFFTQGFRVSFVHYEEVAKDVGLGLDSPPEVHGRALFIAEQLRFSDAQMESFRMHFERIEDDADEDGFEEL
;
A
#
# COMPACT_ATOMS: atom_id res chain seq x y z
N MET A 1 -10.94 -17.05 -11.95
CA MET A 1 -10.60 -16.50 -10.61
C MET A 1 -9.32 -17.17 -10.12
N PRO A 2 -8.59 -16.61 -9.14
CA PRO A 2 -7.55 -17.35 -8.43
C PRO A 2 -8.10 -18.64 -7.81
N SER A 3 -7.23 -19.63 -7.58
CA SER A 3 -7.59 -20.79 -6.76
C SER A 3 -7.74 -20.39 -5.29
N THR A 4 -8.50 -21.17 -4.52
CA THR A 4 -8.67 -20.94 -3.08
C THR A 4 -7.34 -20.93 -2.34
N GLU A 5 -6.43 -21.86 -2.69
CA GLU A 5 -5.10 -21.96 -2.09
C GLU A 5 -4.20 -20.76 -2.42
N HIS A 6 -4.29 -20.21 -3.65
CA HIS A 6 -3.62 -18.94 -3.98
C HIS A 6 -4.05 -17.84 -3.03
N TYR A 7 -5.37 -17.62 -2.88
CA TYR A 7 -5.88 -16.53 -2.04
C TYR A 7 -5.52 -16.73 -0.56
N ARG A 8 -5.54 -17.98 -0.06
CA ARG A 8 -5.07 -18.33 1.29
C ARG A 8 -3.59 -18.01 1.49
N LEU A 9 -2.74 -18.37 0.53
CA LEU A 9 -1.29 -18.15 0.60
C LEU A 9 -0.94 -16.66 0.59
N VAL A 10 -1.49 -15.89 -0.37
CA VAL A 10 -1.30 -14.42 -0.46
C VAL A 10 -1.77 -13.73 0.81
N THR A 11 -2.97 -14.07 1.28
CA THR A 11 -3.55 -13.42 2.47
C THR A 11 -2.65 -13.64 3.68
N ARG A 12 -2.21 -14.88 3.93
CA ARG A 12 -1.29 -15.20 5.03
C ARG A 12 0.05 -14.49 4.90
N TYR A 13 0.69 -14.53 3.72
CA TYR A 13 1.98 -13.86 3.52
C TYR A 13 1.89 -12.36 3.80
N ILE A 14 0.85 -11.70 3.27
CA ILE A 14 0.61 -10.27 3.52
C ILE A 14 0.33 -10.02 5.00
N ASP A 15 -0.44 -10.86 5.69
CA ASP A 15 -0.72 -10.73 7.13
C ASP A 15 0.54 -10.87 7.99
N ASP A 16 1.36 -11.88 7.69
CA ASP A 16 2.60 -12.20 8.42
C ASP A 16 3.64 -11.08 8.20
N LYS A 17 3.77 -10.54 6.98
CA LYS A 17 4.61 -9.36 6.68
C LYS A 17 4.06 -8.07 7.30
N LEU A 18 2.75 -7.84 7.24
CA LEU A 18 2.10 -6.66 7.82
C LEU A 18 2.35 -6.60 9.34
N GLN A 19 2.13 -7.71 10.05
CA GLN A 19 2.41 -7.80 11.48
C GLN A 19 3.90 -7.62 11.79
N HIS A 20 4.80 -8.17 10.97
CA HIS A 20 6.25 -8.00 11.13
C HIS A 20 6.69 -6.53 11.03
N PHE A 21 6.29 -5.81 9.97
CA PHE A 21 6.62 -4.38 9.82
C PHE A 21 6.03 -3.52 10.94
N ILE A 22 4.79 -3.81 11.36
CA ILE A 22 4.11 -3.13 12.47
C ILE A 22 4.78 -3.39 13.82
N SER A 23 5.34 -4.59 14.03
CA SER A 23 6.03 -4.96 15.28
C SER A 23 7.45 -4.40 15.37
N ASN A 24 8.06 -4.08 14.24
CA ASN A 24 9.43 -3.55 14.14
C ASN A 24 9.49 -2.00 14.08
N SER A 25 8.36 -1.30 14.17
CA SER A 25 8.32 0.17 14.04
C SER A 25 7.31 0.82 14.99
N ASP A 26 7.83 1.48 16.03
CA ASP A 26 7.03 2.20 17.02
C ASP A 26 6.28 3.41 16.44
N ASP A 27 6.71 3.97 15.30
CA ASP A 27 6.04 5.10 14.64
C ASP A 27 5.03 4.67 13.55
N LEU A 28 5.06 3.41 13.10
CA LEU A 28 4.19 2.94 12.03
C LEU A 28 2.74 2.80 12.50
N ARG A 29 1.92 3.81 12.17
CA ARG A 29 0.51 3.90 12.57
C ARG A 29 -0.47 4.11 11.43
N GLN A 30 0.01 4.40 10.21
CA GLN A 30 -0.84 4.55 9.03
C GLN A 30 -0.74 3.29 8.17
N ILE A 31 -1.87 2.62 7.95
CA ILE A 31 -1.96 1.45 7.08
C ILE A 31 -2.99 1.73 5.99
N VAL A 32 -2.64 1.53 4.72
CA VAL A 32 -3.57 1.73 3.60
C VAL A 32 -3.85 0.39 2.94
N LEU A 33 -5.10 -0.05 2.97
CA LEU A 33 -5.56 -1.29 2.36
C LEU A 33 -6.23 -0.97 1.02
N LEU A 34 -5.58 -1.32 -0.08
CA LEU A 34 -6.06 -1.17 -1.46
C LEU A 34 -6.74 -2.48 -1.88
N THR A 35 -8.08 -2.52 -1.84
CA THR A 35 -8.84 -3.79 -1.86
C THR A 35 -10.09 -3.77 -2.75
N ASP A 36 -10.74 -4.93 -2.88
CA ASP A 36 -12.05 -5.09 -3.49
C ASP A 36 -13.22 -4.64 -2.58
N GLY A 37 -12.95 -4.31 -1.32
CA GLY A 37 -13.94 -3.94 -0.29
C GLY A 37 -14.40 -5.08 0.62
N MET A 38 -13.81 -6.28 0.49
CA MET A 38 -14.12 -7.45 1.31
C MET A 38 -13.06 -7.78 2.38
N ASP A 39 -12.02 -6.94 2.55
CA ASP A 39 -10.94 -7.23 3.50
C ASP A 39 -11.41 -7.15 4.97
N THR A 40 -11.06 -8.20 5.73
CA THR A 40 -11.41 -8.38 7.14
C THR A 40 -10.25 -8.10 8.09
N ARG A 41 -9.05 -7.75 7.58
CA ARG A 41 -7.86 -7.37 8.38
C ARG A 41 -8.18 -6.41 9.53
N PRO A 42 -8.98 -5.33 9.37
CA PRO A 42 -9.28 -4.41 10.46
C PRO A 42 -9.96 -5.05 11.68
N TYR A 43 -10.65 -6.18 11.48
CA TYR A 43 -11.45 -6.88 12.48
C TYR A 43 -10.70 -8.07 13.10
N ARG A 44 -9.69 -8.63 12.41
CA ARG A 44 -9.01 -9.88 12.79
C ARG A 44 -7.53 -9.75 13.13
N LEU A 45 -6.87 -8.65 12.76
CA LEU A 45 -5.46 -8.41 13.08
C LEU A 45 -5.30 -7.54 14.33
N SER A 46 -4.18 -7.73 15.02
CA SER A 46 -3.81 -6.94 16.21
C SER A 46 -3.12 -5.64 15.79
N TRP A 47 -3.76 -4.52 16.06
CA TRP A 47 -3.24 -3.19 15.75
C TRP A 47 -2.63 -2.50 16.99
N PRO A 48 -1.47 -1.83 16.86
CA PRO A 48 -0.95 -0.92 17.88
C PRO A 48 -1.95 0.18 18.25
N ARG A 49 -1.76 0.77 19.44
CA ARG A 49 -2.53 1.94 19.86
C ARG A 49 -2.32 3.10 18.88
N LEU A 50 -3.42 3.77 18.54
CA LEU A 50 -3.49 4.92 17.63
C LEU A 50 -3.20 4.57 16.16
N SER A 51 -3.42 3.32 15.74
CA SER A 51 -3.41 2.95 14.33
C SER A 51 -4.63 3.53 13.60
N VAL A 52 -4.40 3.99 12.36
CA VAL A 52 -5.45 4.35 11.41
C VAL A 52 -5.29 3.47 10.18
N VAL A 53 -6.36 2.75 9.84
CA VAL A 53 -6.46 1.94 8.64
C VAL A 53 -7.33 2.67 7.62
N TYR A 54 -6.73 3.07 6.51
CA TYR A 54 -7.41 3.66 5.38
C TYR A 54 -7.85 2.55 4.43
N ASP A 55 -9.15 2.30 4.36
CA ASP A 55 -9.75 1.33 3.44
C ASP A 55 -10.02 2.03 2.10
N VAL A 56 -9.32 1.60 1.05
CA VAL A 56 -9.45 2.13 -0.32
C VAL A 56 -10.09 1.06 -1.18
N SER A 57 -11.39 1.21 -1.42
CA SER A 57 -12.21 0.17 -2.07
C SER A 57 -13.49 0.73 -2.71
N PRO A 58 -14.17 -0.03 -3.60
CA PRO A 58 -15.42 0.41 -4.22
C PRO A 58 -16.54 0.62 -3.19
N GLY A 59 -17.08 1.84 -3.10
CA GLY A 59 -17.92 2.25 -1.97
C GLY A 59 -19.17 1.40 -1.73
N ARG A 60 -19.77 0.86 -2.80
CA ARG A 60 -20.93 -0.07 -2.69
C ARG A 60 -20.57 -1.38 -1.96
N VAL A 61 -19.34 -1.88 -2.14
CA VAL A 61 -18.88 -3.13 -1.54
C VAL A 61 -18.56 -2.88 -0.07
N PHE A 62 -17.78 -1.83 0.22
CA PHE A 62 -17.48 -1.41 1.59
C PHE A 62 -18.75 -1.22 2.43
N ILE A 63 -19.75 -0.48 1.94
CA ILE A 63 -21.02 -0.26 2.66
C ILE A 63 -21.69 -1.60 2.98
N THR A 64 -21.76 -2.51 2.00
CA THR A 64 -22.41 -3.82 2.15
C THR A 64 -21.66 -4.73 3.13
N ALA A 65 -20.35 -4.90 2.96
CA ALA A 65 -19.50 -5.70 3.83
C ALA A 65 -19.49 -5.16 5.26
N SER A 66 -19.34 -3.83 5.42
CA SER A 66 -19.36 -3.14 6.71
C SER A 66 -20.69 -3.27 7.44
N GLN A 67 -21.82 -3.29 6.72
CA GLN A 67 -23.14 -3.61 7.29
C GLN A 67 -23.24 -5.08 7.74
N GLN A 68 -22.81 -6.03 6.90
CA GLN A 68 -22.86 -7.46 7.23
C GLN A 68 -21.97 -7.81 8.42
N LEU A 69 -20.74 -7.28 8.48
CA LEU A 69 -19.79 -7.48 9.58
C LEU A 69 -20.35 -6.92 10.91
N ARG A 70 -20.99 -5.74 10.88
CA ARG A 70 -21.71 -5.23 12.07
C ARG A 70 -22.88 -6.13 12.47
N GLY A 71 -23.65 -6.63 11.50
CA GLY A 71 -24.76 -7.56 11.74
C GLY A 71 -24.32 -8.89 12.37
N ALA A 72 -23.15 -9.39 11.96
CA ALA A 72 -22.48 -10.56 12.54
C ALA A 72 -21.80 -10.27 13.90
N GLY A 73 -21.87 -9.03 14.41
CA GLY A 73 -21.28 -8.63 15.68
C GLY A 73 -19.75 -8.43 15.66
N ALA A 74 -19.12 -8.43 14.49
CA ALA A 74 -17.68 -8.19 14.34
C ALA A 74 -17.32 -6.75 14.74
N LYS A 75 -16.16 -6.59 15.38
CA LYS A 75 -15.71 -5.31 15.96
C LYS A 75 -14.24 -5.08 15.64
N ILE A 76 -13.92 -3.87 15.20
CA ILE A 76 -12.54 -3.38 15.06
C ILE A 76 -11.96 -3.19 16.48
N SER A 77 -10.66 -3.43 16.64
CA SER A 77 -9.96 -3.19 17.92
C SER A 77 -10.05 -1.71 18.34
N ARG A 78 -10.27 -1.43 19.64
CA ARG A 78 -10.29 -0.06 20.18
C ARG A 78 -8.98 0.72 19.99
N ASN A 79 -7.90 0.03 19.62
CA ASN A 79 -6.63 0.63 19.26
C ASN A 79 -6.62 1.28 17.87
N CYS A 80 -7.59 0.93 17.02
CA CYS A 80 -7.60 1.18 15.59
C CYS A 80 -8.87 1.94 15.14
N VAL A 81 -8.71 2.87 14.21
CA VAL A 81 -9.82 3.54 13.50
C VAL A 81 -9.76 3.13 12.03
N VAL A 82 -10.91 2.80 11.42
CA VAL A 82 -11.03 2.54 9.98
C VAL A 82 -11.72 3.71 9.31
N LEU A 83 -11.10 4.25 8.25
CA LEU A 83 -11.62 5.35 7.45
C LEU A 83 -11.69 4.92 5.99
N HIS A 84 -12.85 5.09 5.35
CA HIS A 84 -13.06 4.67 3.96
C HIS A 84 -12.81 5.81 2.97
N THR A 85 -12.07 5.50 1.91
CA THR A 85 -11.92 6.33 0.72
C THR A 85 -12.39 5.51 -0.48
N SER A 86 -13.32 6.04 -1.30
CA SER A 86 -13.76 5.29 -2.49
C SER A 86 -12.61 5.16 -3.49
N SER A 87 -12.29 3.94 -3.90
CA SER A 87 -11.36 3.67 -5.01
C SER A 87 -11.91 4.13 -6.37
N GLU A 88 -13.18 4.53 -6.42
CA GLU A 88 -13.88 5.06 -7.60
C GLU A 88 -13.85 6.61 -7.60
N SER A 89 -13.07 7.23 -6.71
CA SER A 89 -12.80 8.68 -6.70
C SER A 89 -11.85 9.08 -7.85
N PRO A 90 -12.08 10.20 -8.55
CA PRO A 90 -11.13 10.73 -9.53
C PRO A 90 -9.85 11.29 -8.89
N ASP A 91 -9.89 11.57 -7.58
CA ASP A 91 -8.74 11.99 -6.79
C ASP A 91 -8.68 11.15 -5.50
N LEU A 92 -7.68 10.27 -5.43
CA LEU A 92 -7.39 9.44 -4.25
C LEU A 92 -6.53 10.20 -3.22
N GLN A 93 -5.72 11.16 -3.66
CA GLN A 93 -4.82 11.94 -2.83
C GLN A 93 -5.61 12.92 -1.94
N ALA A 94 -6.53 13.70 -2.51
CA ALA A 94 -7.47 14.50 -1.73
C ALA A 94 -8.39 13.65 -0.85
N GLY A 95 -8.78 12.45 -1.30
CA GLY A 95 -9.60 11.52 -0.52
C GLY A 95 -8.91 11.05 0.76
N LEU A 96 -7.66 10.61 0.67
CA LEU A 96 -6.85 10.19 1.81
C LEU A 96 -6.48 11.36 2.72
N ASN A 97 -6.09 12.51 2.16
CA ASN A 97 -5.78 13.72 2.93
C ASN A 97 -7.00 14.24 3.70
N LYS A 98 -8.21 14.20 3.11
CA LYS A 98 -9.47 14.53 3.80
C LYS A 98 -9.78 13.59 4.96
N ASN A 99 -9.40 12.32 4.85
CA ASN A 99 -9.47 11.35 5.93
C ASN A 99 -8.32 11.50 6.96
N GLY A 100 -7.45 12.50 6.84
CA GLY A 100 -6.38 12.78 7.80
C GLY A 100 -5.08 12.01 7.57
N PHE A 101 -4.90 11.40 6.39
CA PHE A 101 -3.61 10.83 6.01
C PHE A 101 -2.51 11.90 6.04
N ASN A 102 -1.36 11.56 6.64
CA ASN A 102 -0.27 12.49 6.88
C ASN A 102 1.01 11.97 6.20
N GLY A 103 1.40 12.63 5.10
CA GLY A 103 2.60 12.28 4.34
C GLY A 103 3.93 12.55 5.04
N ASN A 104 3.94 13.15 6.24
CA ASN A 104 5.12 13.30 7.09
C ASN A 104 5.30 12.15 8.11
N ARG A 105 4.52 11.06 8.01
CA ARG A 105 4.55 9.93 8.96
C ARG A 105 4.66 8.57 8.26
N PRO A 106 5.29 7.57 8.88
CA PRO A 106 5.46 6.25 8.27
C PRO A 106 4.13 5.63 7.88
N SER A 107 4.11 5.01 6.71
CA SER A 107 2.92 4.37 6.15
C SER A 107 3.24 3.00 5.54
N LEU A 108 2.30 2.07 5.68
CA LEU A 108 2.39 0.72 5.13
C LEU A 108 1.18 0.45 4.23
N TRP A 109 1.45 0.33 2.94
CA TRP A 109 0.47 0.18 1.88
C TRP A 109 0.35 -1.29 1.48
N VAL A 110 -0.87 -1.77 1.24
CA VAL A 110 -1.17 -3.15 0.91
C VAL A 110 -2.03 -3.20 -0.35
N LEU A 111 -1.54 -3.84 -1.42
CA LEU A 111 -2.31 -4.13 -2.63
C LEU A 111 -2.75 -5.60 -2.65
N GLN A 112 -4.03 -5.85 -2.38
CA GLN A 112 -4.63 -7.17 -2.56
C GLN A 112 -6.10 -7.03 -3.01
N GLY A 113 -6.38 -7.40 -4.27
CA GLY A 113 -7.74 -7.44 -4.81
C GLY A 113 -8.29 -6.13 -5.40
N LEU A 114 -7.60 -4.98 -5.23
CA LEU A 114 -8.00 -3.75 -5.91
C LEU A 114 -8.09 -3.98 -7.44
N PRO A 115 -9.21 -3.63 -8.11
CA PRO A 115 -9.38 -3.84 -9.56
C PRO A 115 -8.48 -2.95 -10.44
N LEU A 116 -7.24 -3.41 -10.69
CA LEU A 116 -6.28 -2.77 -11.60
C LEU A 116 -6.10 -3.64 -12.86
N PHE A 117 -6.50 -3.11 -14.01
CA PHE A 117 -6.59 -3.88 -15.27
C PHE A 117 -5.51 -3.55 -16.30
N THR A 118 -4.81 -2.41 -16.14
CA THR A 118 -3.82 -1.91 -17.11
C THR A 118 -2.51 -1.54 -16.40
N PHE A 119 -1.40 -1.63 -17.12
CA PHE A 119 -0.09 -1.20 -16.60
C PHE A 119 -0.12 0.28 -16.17
N LYS A 120 -0.85 1.12 -16.93
CA LYS A 120 -1.09 2.53 -16.60
C LYS A 120 -1.83 2.70 -15.26
N SER A 121 -2.83 1.87 -14.95
CA SER A 121 -3.49 1.93 -13.64
C SER A 121 -2.60 1.56 -12.44
N LEU A 122 -1.51 0.80 -12.65
CA LEU A 122 -0.48 0.62 -11.63
C LEU A 122 0.49 1.82 -11.58
N GLU A 123 0.88 2.38 -12.73
CA GLU A 123 1.72 3.59 -12.78
C GLU A 123 1.07 4.78 -12.07
N ASP A 124 -0.21 5.05 -12.34
CA ASP A 124 -0.96 6.15 -11.73
C ASP A 124 -1.15 5.94 -10.22
N LEU A 125 -1.34 4.68 -9.79
CA LEU A 125 -1.37 4.33 -8.37
C LEU A 125 0.01 4.54 -7.71
N LEU A 126 1.10 4.07 -8.35
CA LEU A 126 2.46 4.26 -7.84
C LEU A 126 2.83 5.74 -7.74
N LEU A 127 2.36 6.58 -8.67
CA LEU A 127 2.51 8.04 -8.58
C LEU A 127 1.79 8.61 -7.36
N VAL A 128 0.52 8.25 -7.13
CA VAL A 128 -0.26 8.70 -5.95
C VAL A 128 0.36 8.22 -4.64
N ILE A 129 0.82 6.97 -4.57
CA ILE A 129 1.55 6.45 -3.39
C ILE A 129 2.88 7.20 -3.23
N GLY A 130 3.61 7.47 -4.32
CA GLY A 130 4.88 8.19 -4.30
C GLY A 130 4.77 9.65 -3.85
N ASN A 131 3.65 10.31 -4.13
CA ASN A 131 3.34 11.67 -3.66
C ASN A 131 2.94 11.68 -2.17
N LEU A 132 2.21 10.66 -1.71
CA LEU A 132 1.67 10.60 -0.34
C LEU A 132 2.64 9.99 0.68
N ALA A 133 3.26 8.86 0.35
CA ALA A 133 4.02 8.05 1.28
C ALA A 133 5.37 8.70 1.61
N MET A 134 5.68 8.86 2.90
CA MET A 134 6.98 9.39 3.31
C MET A 134 8.12 8.47 2.88
N LYS A 135 9.32 9.04 2.69
CA LYS A 135 10.55 8.26 2.48
C LYS A 135 10.73 7.17 3.55
N GLY A 136 10.99 5.93 3.14
CA GLY A 136 11.06 4.76 4.01
C GLY A 136 9.70 4.09 4.31
N SER A 137 8.58 4.62 3.81
CA SER A 137 7.31 3.91 3.80
C SER A 137 7.39 2.66 2.92
N ILE A 138 6.59 1.65 3.28
CA ILE A 138 6.63 0.33 2.65
C ILE A 138 5.32 0.10 1.87
N PHE A 139 5.43 -0.53 0.70
CA PHE A 139 4.30 -0.96 -0.12
C PHE A 139 4.44 -2.45 -0.44
N ILE A 140 3.47 -3.28 -0.03
CA ILE A 140 3.46 -4.72 -0.28
C ILE A 140 2.22 -5.14 -1.08
N GLY A 141 2.28 -6.24 -1.82
CA GLY A 141 1.08 -6.76 -2.48
C GLY A 141 1.30 -7.88 -3.49
N GLU A 142 0.21 -8.24 -4.18
CA GLU A 142 0.21 -9.08 -5.39
C GLU A 142 0.27 -8.18 -6.64
N VAL A 143 1.11 -8.53 -7.61
CA VAL A 143 1.15 -7.84 -8.92
C VAL A 143 -0.18 -8.02 -9.67
N PRO A 144 -0.85 -6.94 -10.12
CA PRO A 144 -2.12 -7.06 -10.85
C PRO A 144 -2.00 -7.81 -12.18
N ARG A 145 -3.05 -8.54 -12.55
CA ARG A 145 -3.16 -9.18 -13.86
C ARG A 145 -3.60 -8.18 -14.93
N PHE A 146 -2.62 -7.56 -15.59
CA PHE A 146 -2.87 -6.69 -16.73
C PHE A 146 -3.40 -7.48 -17.93
N THR A 147 -4.44 -6.97 -18.59
CA THR A 147 -4.99 -7.60 -19.82
C THR A 147 -4.04 -7.55 -21.02
N GLN A 148 -2.92 -6.83 -20.88
CA GLN A 148 -1.83 -6.71 -21.86
C GLN A 148 -0.58 -7.55 -21.47
N TRP A 149 -0.50 -8.08 -20.25
CA TRP A 149 0.48 -9.11 -19.85
C TRP A 149 -0.16 -10.47 -20.23
N GLY A 150 0.10 -10.92 -21.47
CA GLY A 150 -0.52 -12.09 -22.10
C GLY A 150 0.47 -13.20 -22.52
N ILE A 151 0.09 -14.43 -22.19
CA ILE A 151 0.68 -15.81 -22.32
C ILE A 151 2.04 -16.03 -23.04
N ALA A 152 2.41 -15.25 -24.04
CA ALA A 152 3.52 -15.54 -24.96
C ALA A 152 4.75 -14.61 -24.87
N THR A 153 4.84 -13.72 -23.88
CA THR A 153 6.05 -12.92 -23.64
C THR A 153 6.90 -13.54 -22.52
N ASP A 154 8.15 -13.09 -22.40
CA ASP A 154 9.11 -13.64 -21.44
C ASP A 154 8.85 -13.09 -20.03
N MET A 155 8.62 -13.98 -19.06
CA MET A 155 8.45 -13.65 -17.63
C MET A 155 9.56 -12.73 -17.09
N ALA A 156 10.82 -12.89 -17.54
CA ALA A 156 11.89 -11.99 -17.15
C ALA A 156 11.62 -10.54 -17.60
N SER A 157 11.05 -10.36 -18.80
CA SER A 157 10.76 -9.03 -19.36
C SER A 157 9.51 -8.36 -18.74
N GLU A 158 8.48 -9.11 -18.34
CA GLU A 158 7.28 -8.52 -17.69
C GLU A 158 7.67 -8.18 -16.22
N GLN A 159 8.70 -8.83 -15.62
CA GLN A 159 9.36 -8.41 -14.36
C GLN A 159 10.30 -7.21 -14.55
N ASP A 160 11.25 -7.22 -15.50
CA ASP A 160 12.17 -6.10 -15.76
C ASP A 160 11.40 -4.79 -15.96
N ARG A 161 10.26 -4.86 -16.69
CA ARG A 161 9.39 -3.70 -16.93
C ARG A 161 8.68 -3.23 -15.65
N LEU A 162 8.40 -4.12 -14.70
CA LEU A 162 7.88 -3.76 -13.38
C LEU A 162 8.99 -3.16 -12.49
N GLU A 163 10.19 -3.73 -12.47
CA GLU A 163 11.33 -3.14 -11.74
C GLU A 163 11.63 -1.73 -12.22
N ASN A 164 11.66 -1.51 -13.54
CA ASN A 164 11.80 -0.18 -14.13
C ASN A 164 10.63 0.75 -13.78
N LEU A 165 9.38 0.27 -13.72
CA LEU A 165 8.22 1.09 -13.33
C LEU A 165 8.27 1.51 -11.86
N PHE A 166 8.55 0.58 -10.95
CA PHE A 166 8.71 0.90 -9.53
C PHE A 166 9.88 1.87 -9.33
N PHE A 167 11.00 1.65 -10.02
CA PHE A 167 12.18 2.53 -9.94
C PHE A 167 11.93 3.94 -10.47
N THR A 168 11.27 4.12 -11.61
CA THR A 168 10.95 5.47 -12.14
C THR A 168 9.93 6.20 -11.26
N GLN A 169 9.03 5.46 -10.61
CA GLN A 169 8.15 6.01 -9.57
C GLN A 169 8.83 6.14 -8.19
N GLY A 170 10.14 5.88 -8.10
CA GLY A 170 10.95 6.17 -6.91
C GLY A 170 10.90 5.12 -5.80
N PHE A 171 10.52 3.88 -6.12
CA PHE A 171 10.51 2.75 -5.20
C PHE A 171 11.66 1.78 -5.47
N ARG A 172 12.31 1.27 -4.41
CA ARG A 172 13.12 0.04 -4.49
C ARG A 172 12.19 -1.15 -4.27
N VAL A 173 11.88 -1.89 -5.33
CA VAL A 173 11.07 -3.12 -5.25
C VAL A 173 11.93 -4.37 -5.09
N SER A 174 11.34 -5.42 -4.53
CA SER A 174 11.86 -6.78 -4.52
C SER A 174 10.70 -7.74 -4.69
N PHE A 175 10.78 -8.61 -5.70
CA PHE A 175 9.78 -9.62 -5.98
C PHE A 175 10.05 -10.91 -5.21
N VAL A 176 8.98 -11.64 -4.89
CA VAL A 176 9.02 -12.93 -4.18
C VAL A 176 8.09 -13.90 -4.90
N HIS A 177 8.59 -15.10 -5.19
CA HIS A 177 7.87 -16.09 -5.99
C HIS A 177 6.95 -16.96 -5.11
N TYR A 178 5.83 -17.41 -5.70
CA TYR A 178 4.80 -18.14 -4.97
C TYR A 178 5.28 -19.51 -4.50
N GLU A 179 6.17 -20.13 -5.26
CA GLU A 179 6.82 -21.39 -4.96
C GLU A 179 7.77 -21.29 -3.76
N GLU A 180 8.24 -20.09 -3.42
CA GLU A 180 9.07 -19.84 -2.22
C GLU A 180 8.15 -19.70 -1.01
N VAL A 181 7.15 -18.82 -1.11
CA VAL A 181 6.15 -18.60 -0.04
C VAL A 181 5.38 -19.88 0.30
N ALA A 182 5.07 -20.73 -0.67
CA ALA A 182 4.41 -22.02 -0.43
C ALA A 182 5.28 -22.99 0.39
N LYS A 183 6.60 -23.02 0.14
CA LYS A 183 7.55 -23.84 0.91
C LYS A 183 7.66 -23.34 2.36
N ASP A 184 7.84 -22.04 2.55
CA ASP A 184 7.95 -21.41 3.87
C ASP A 184 6.68 -21.61 4.71
N VAL A 185 5.51 -21.60 4.07
CA VAL A 185 4.20 -21.80 4.70
C VAL A 185 3.87 -23.29 4.92
N GLY A 186 4.63 -24.21 4.32
CA GLY A 186 4.47 -25.66 4.45
C GLY A 186 3.30 -26.25 3.65
N LEU A 187 2.89 -25.59 2.55
CA LEU A 187 1.79 -26.04 1.69
C LEU A 187 2.32 -26.75 0.43
N GLY A 188 1.92 -28.00 0.25
CA GLY A 188 2.14 -28.73 -1.00
C GLY A 188 1.29 -28.14 -2.13
N LEU A 189 1.93 -27.70 -3.22
CA LEU A 189 1.26 -27.23 -4.42
C LEU A 189 0.96 -28.42 -5.35
N ASP A 190 -0.16 -29.11 -5.11
CA ASP A 190 -0.61 -30.29 -5.87
C ASP A 190 -1.07 -29.98 -7.33
N SER A 191 -0.64 -28.86 -7.93
CA SER A 191 -0.90 -28.53 -9.34
C SER A 191 0.10 -27.50 -9.91
N PRO A 192 0.69 -27.75 -11.10
CA PRO A 192 1.36 -26.73 -11.90
C PRO A 192 0.33 -25.98 -12.80
N PRO A 193 0.72 -24.97 -13.60
CA PRO A 193 1.36 -23.77 -13.11
C PRO A 193 0.59 -22.52 -13.59
N GLU A 194 -0.71 -22.39 -13.26
CA GLU A 194 -1.52 -21.17 -13.54
C GLU A 194 -1.05 -19.92 -12.76
N VAL A 195 0.10 -20.00 -12.09
CA VAL A 195 0.71 -18.95 -11.26
C VAL A 195 1.73 -18.12 -12.05
N HIS A 196 2.13 -18.55 -13.26
CA HIS A 196 2.87 -17.70 -14.21
C HIS A 196 2.23 -16.30 -14.32
N GLY A 197 3.08 -15.27 -14.30
CA GLY A 197 2.68 -13.86 -14.28
C GLY A 197 2.28 -13.29 -12.91
N ARG A 198 2.23 -14.10 -11.84
CA ARG A 198 1.94 -13.61 -10.48
C ARG A 198 3.19 -13.66 -9.61
N ALA A 199 3.64 -12.49 -9.19
CA ALA A 199 4.65 -12.30 -8.16
C ALA A 199 4.02 -11.56 -6.96
N LEU A 200 4.55 -11.82 -5.77
CA LEU A 200 4.36 -10.93 -4.61
C LEU A 200 5.48 -9.90 -4.63
N PHE A 201 5.26 -8.72 -4.06
CA PHE A 201 6.28 -7.70 -3.97
C PHE A 201 6.34 -7.05 -2.58
N ILE A 202 7.53 -6.58 -2.25
CA ILE A 202 7.79 -5.61 -1.19
C ILE A 202 8.58 -4.46 -1.82
N ALA A 203 8.11 -3.23 -1.61
CA ALA A 203 8.73 -2.03 -2.15
C ALA A 203 8.92 -0.97 -1.05
N GLU A 204 10.04 -0.24 -1.11
CA GLU A 204 10.36 0.85 -0.20
C GLU A 204 10.41 2.18 -0.97
N GLN A 205 9.67 3.17 -0.48
CA GLN A 205 9.61 4.53 -1.04
C GLN A 205 10.92 5.28 -0.79
N LEU A 206 11.62 5.67 -1.86
CA LEU A 206 12.93 6.33 -1.79
C LEU A 206 12.84 7.86 -1.85
N ARG A 207 11.77 8.37 -2.49
CA ARG A 207 11.48 9.80 -2.60
C ARG A 207 10.86 10.34 -1.31
N PHE A 208 10.99 11.65 -1.09
CA PHE A 208 10.17 12.35 -0.11
C PHE A 208 8.75 12.53 -0.67
N SER A 209 7.75 12.51 0.21
CA SER A 209 6.36 12.86 -0.15
C SER A 209 6.22 14.37 -0.43
N ASP A 210 5.12 14.78 -1.04
CA ASP A 210 4.75 16.18 -1.23
C ASP A 210 4.75 16.93 0.12
N ALA A 211 4.22 16.28 1.17
CA ALA A 211 4.18 16.82 2.52
C ALA A 211 5.58 17.02 3.13
N GLN A 212 6.51 16.09 2.88
CA GLN A 212 7.89 16.23 3.33
C GLN A 212 8.62 17.33 2.56
N MET A 213 8.45 17.41 1.24
CA MET A 213 9.04 18.44 0.40
C MET A 213 8.56 19.85 0.82
N GLU A 214 7.26 20.02 1.06
CA GLU A 214 6.72 21.30 1.55
C GLU A 214 7.19 21.63 2.98
N SER A 215 7.36 20.61 3.83
CA SER A 215 7.91 20.78 5.19
C SER A 215 9.39 21.20 5.18
N PHE A 216 10.16 20.73 4.20
CA PHE A 216 11.51 21.25 3.95
C PHE A 216 11.47 22.69 3.40
N ARG A 217 10.60 22.98 2.43
CA ARG A 217 10.50 24.32 1.82
C ARG A 217 10.19 25.39 2.85
N MET A 218 9.15 25.18 3.67
CA MET A 218 8.79 26.07 4.79
C MET A 218 9.86 26.19 5.89
N HIS A 219 10.83 25.27 5.94
CA HIS A 219 11.95 25.38 6.88
C HIS A 219 13.08 26.25 6.32
N PHE A 220 13.38 26.13 5.02
CA PHE A 220 14.33 27.01 4.35
C PHE A 220 13.83 28.46 4.29
N GLU A 221 12.57 28.67 3.90
CA GLU A 221 11.95 30.02 3.84
C GLU A 221 12.13 30.78 5.16
N ARG A 222 11.89 30.13 6.30
CA ARG A 222 12.11 30.75 7.63
C ARG A 222 13.56 31.05 7.97
N ILE A 223 14.50 30.23 7.52
CA ILE A 223 15.94 30.47 7.77
C ILE A 223 16.42 31.66 6.93
N GLU A 224 15.83 31.88 5.75
CA GLU A 224 16.08 33.06 4.93
C GLU A 224 15.43 34.31 5.56
N ASP A 225 14.16 34.23 6.02
CA ASP A 225 13.48 35.30 6.77
C ASP A 225 14.26 35.72 8.05
N ASP A 226 14.61 34.74 8.91
CA ASP A 226 15.34 34.97 10.17
C ASP A 226 16.72 35.63 9.91
N ALA A 227 17.41 35.25 8.83
CA ALA A 227 18.74 35.77 8.49
C ALA A 227 18.71 37.17 7.84
N ASP A 228 17.64 37.52 7.12
CA ASP A 228 17.43 38.88 6.63
C ASP A 228 17.06 39.84 7.79
N GLU A 229 16.27 39.41 8.78
CA GLU A 229 15.95 40.25 9.96
C GLU A 229 17.21 40.56 10.82
N ASP A 230 18.04 39.55 11.14
CA ASP A 230 19.35 39.75 11.81
C ASP A 230 20.25 40.74 11.03
N GLY A 231 20.15 40.74 9.69
CA GLY A 231 20.90 41.65 8.80
C GLY A 231 20.51 43.13 8.87
N PHE A 232 19.37 43.46 9.48
CA PHE A 232 18.90 44.86 9.63
C PHE A 232 19.16 45.48 11.01
N GLU A 233 19.60 44.71 12.03
CA GLU A 233 19.92 45.26 13.36
C GLU A 233 21.37 45.81 13.51
N GLU A 234 22.26 45.59 12.53
CA GLU A 234 23.67 46.06 12.57
C GLU A 234 23.97 47.38 11.81
N LEU A 235 22.97 48.22 11.47
CA LEU A 235 23.14 49.46 10.65
C LEU A 235 22.64 50.77 11.30
#